data_AF-A0A7W6WRP8-F1
#
_entry.id   AF-A0A7W6WRP8-F1
#
_cell.length_a   1.000
_cell.length_b   1.000
_cell.length_c   1.000
_cell.angle_alpha   90.00
_cell.angle_beta   90.00
_cell.angle_gamma   90.00
#
_symmetry.space_group_name_H-M   'P 1'
#
loop_
_entity.id
_entity.type
_entity.pdbx_description
1 polymer ?
#
loop_
_entity_poly.entity_id
_entity_poly.type
_entity_poly.pdbx_seq_one_letter_code
_entity_poly.pdbx_strand_id
1 'polypeptide(L)'
;MKPWFTPPNWLFAPAWILVYILIAIAGWRVTIGHGLSSTLFRLWTLQMLLNWAWTPVFFGFRQVGLGLAVIACLLLVVMAFLIKAQDRVARWSFVPYALWLAYATSLNAAIFFLN
;
A
#
# COMPACT_ATOMS: atom_id res chain seq x y z
N MET A 1 -15.49 19.82 -1.88
CA MET A 1 -16.69 18.98 -2.16
C MET A 1 -16.28 17.51 -2.04
N LYS A 2 -17.12 16.60 -1.50
CA LYS A 2 -16.74 15.18 -1.39
C LYS A 2 -16.84 14.50 -2.77
N PRO A 3 -15.81 13.78 -3.24
CA PRO A 3 -15.91 13.04 -4.49
C PRO A 3 -17.06 12.03 -4.42
N TRP A 4 -17.87 11.94 -5.48
CA TRP A 4 -18.96 10.97 -5.63
C TRP A 4 -18.53 9.49 -5.50
N PHE A 5 -17.23 9.22 -5.55
CA PHE A 5 -16.63 7.88 -5.45
C PHE A 5 -15.95 7.60 -4.10
N THR A 6 -16.24 8.39 -3.03
CA THR A 6 -15.85 7.98 -1.67
C THR A 6 -16.63 6.72 -1.28
N PRO A 7 -15.95 5.60 -1.02
CA PRO A 7 -16.63 4.40 -0.57
C PRO A 7 -17.10 4.64 0.87
N PRO A 8 -18.13 3.92 1.33
CA PRO A 8 -18.56 4.06 2.71
C PRO A 8 -17.41 3.68 3.65
N ASN A 9 -17.20 4.46 4.72
CA ASN A 9 -16.05 4.33 5.62
C ASN A 9 -15.85 2.90 6.16
N TRP A 10 -16.93 2.12 6.27
CA TRP A 10 -16.86 0.73 6.73
C TRP A 10 -16.07 -0.18 5.79
N LEU A 11 -15.98 0.13 4.49
CA LEU A 11 -15.28 -0.70 3.51
C LEU A 11 -13.76 -0.64 3.66
N PHE A 12 -13.24 0.44 4.24
CA PHE A 12 -11.81 0.60 4.49
C PHE A 12 -11.26 -0.45 5.46
N ALA A 13 -11.99 -0.76 6.53
CA ALA A 13 -11.51 -1.68 7.56
C ALA A 13 -11.32 -3.12 7.04
N PRO A 14 -12.30 -3.77 6.37
CA PRO A 14 -12.12 -5.08 5.76
C PRO A 14 -11.02 -5.11 4.69
N ALA A 15 -10.92 -4.05 3.87
CA ALA A 15 -9.89 -3.95 2.83
C ALA A 15 -8.49 -3.95 3.44
N TRP A 16 -8.27 -3.17 4.50
CA TRP A 16 -6.99 -3.15 5.22
C TRP A 16 -6.67 -4.49 5.87
N ILE A 17 -7.65 -5.16 6.48
CA ILE A 17 -7.44 -6.49 7.08
C ILE A 17 -6.98 -7.49 6.02
N LEU A 18 -7.68 -7.56 4.88
CA LEU A 18 -7.31 -8.45 3.77
C LEU A 18 -5.89 -8.14 3.27
N VAL A 19 -5.58 -6.87 3.06
CA VAL A 19 -4.27 -6.41 2.62
C VAL A 19 -3.17 -6.81 3.62
N TYR A 20 -3.39 -6.62 4.93
CA TYR A 20 -2.40 -6.98 5.94
C TYR A 20 -2.13 -8.49 5.98
N ILE A 21 -3.16 -9.32 5.82
CA ILE A 21 -3.00 -10.77 5.71
C ILE A 21 -2.13 -11.12 4.48
N LEU A 22 -2.42 -10.52 3.32
CA LEU A 22 -1.67 -10.75 2.09
C LEU A 22 -0.21 -10.29 2.20
N ILE A 23 0.04 -9.14 2.83
CA ILE A 23 1.37 -8.62 3.10
C ILE A 23 2.15 -9.58 4.01
N ALA A 24 1.51 -10.11 5.07
CA ALA A 24 2.12 -11.07 5.97
C ALA A 24 2.52 -12.37 5.24
N ILE A 25 1.62 -12.92 4.40
CA ILE A 25 1.91 -14.11 3.58
C ILE A 25 3.11 -13.87 2.66
N ALA A 26 3.14 -12.75 1.95
CA ALA A 26 4.24 -12.42 1.05
C ALA A 26 5.56 -12.18 1.81
N GLY A 27 5.52 -11.54 2.97
CA GLY A 27 6.69 -11.35 3.84
C GLY A 27 7.26 -12.69 4.32
N TRP A 28 6.39 -13.59 4.78
CA TRP A 28 6.77 -14.96 5.16
C TRP A 28 7.45 -15.71 4.02
N ARG A 29 6.86 -15.68 2.81
CA ARG A 29 7.41 -16.33 1.61
C ARG A 29 8.77 -15.79 1.22
N VAL A 30 8.94 -14.46 1.25
CA VAL A 30 10.22 -13.81 0.94
C VAL A 30 11.30 -14.17 1.96
N THR A 31 10.95 -14.20 3.25
CA THR A 31 11.89 -14.57 4.31
C THR A 31 12.40 -16.00 4.15
N ILE A 32 11.51 -16.95 3.85
CA ILE A 32 11.91 -18.36 3.64
C ILE A 32 12.66 -18.56 2.33
N GLY A 33 12.20 -17.96 1.23
CA GLY A 33 12.77 -18.21 -0.10
C GLY A 33 14.06 -17.45 -0.41
N HIS A 34 14.26 -16.27 0.19
CA HIS A 34 15.37 -15.38 -0.15
C HIS A 34 16.17 -14.87 1.07
N GLY A 35 15.68 -15.10 2.30
CA GLY A 35 16.31 -14.61 3.51
C GLY A 35 16.13 -13.10 3.75
N LEU A 36 16.48 -12.67 4.96
CA LEU A 36 16.28 -11.30 5.46
C LEU A 36 17.16 -10.26 4.75
N SER A 37 18.28 -10.66 4.16
CA SER A 37 19.19 -9.74 3.47
C SER A 37 18.77 -9.43 2.02
N SER A 38 17.73 -10.09 1.51
CA SER A 38 17.30 -9.97 0.13
C SER A 38 16.73 -8.59 -0.21
N THR A 39 16.89 -8.17 -1.48
CA THR A 39 16.28 -6.93 -1.98
C THR A 39 14.75 -6.96 -1.84
N LEU A 40 14.13 -8.13 -2.00
CA LEU A 40 12.68 -8.31 -1.82
C LEU A 40 12.24 -8.06 -0.37
N PHE A 41 13.01 -8.54 0.61
CA PHE A 41 12.73 -8.27 2.01
C PHE A 41 12.86 -6.77 2.32
N ARG A 42 13.89 -6.10 1.78
CA ARG A 42 14.04 -4.63 1.93
C ARG A 42 12.87 -3.86 1.34
N LEU A 43 12.37 -4.24 0.15
CA LEU A 43 11.19 -3.64 -0.47
C LEU A 43 9.92 -3.89 0.36
N TRP A 44 9.77 -5.11 0.90
CA TRP A 44 8.67 -5.46 1.79
C TRP A 44 8.69 -4.66 3.10
N THR A 45 9.86 -4.44 3.68
CA THR A 45 10.03 -3.61 4.88
C THR A 45 9.77 -2.14 4.56
N LEU A 46 10.29 -1.63 3.45
CA LEU A 46 10.07 -0.24 3.02
C LEU A 46 8.59 0.05 2.79
N GLN A 47 7.84 -0.86 2.16
CA GLN A 47 6.40 -0.67 2.00
C GLN A 47 5.65 -0.70 3.34
N MET A 48 6.09 -1.49 4.33
CA MET A 48 5.49 -1.43 5.67
C MET A 48 5.70 -0.08 6.35
N LEU A 49 6.91 0.47 6.27
CA LEU A 49 7.22 1.79 6.85
C LEU A 49 6.41 2.90 6.20
N LEU A 50 6.32 2.90 4.86
CA LEU A 50 5.51 3.87 4.13
C LEU A 50 4.01 3.70 4.41
N ASN A 51 3.54 2.46 4.53
CA ASN A 51 2.15 2.16 4.91
C ASN A 51 1.81 2.73 6.29
N TRP A 52 2.68 2.51 7.26
CA TRP A 52 2.53 3.04 8.63
C TRP A 52 2.63 4.56 8.69
N ALA A 53 3.48 5.18 7.86
CA ALA A 53 3.61 6.63 7.79
C ALA A 53 2.39 7.31 7.15
N TRP A 54 1.70 6.64 6.23
CA TRP A 54 0.57 7.23 5.49
C TRP A 54 -0.60 7.62 6.41
N THR A 55 -1.04 6.71 7.28
CA THR A 55 -2.20 6.94 8.17
C THR A 55 -2.05 8.18 9.05
N PRO A 56 -0.96 8.38 9.83
CA PRO A 56 -0.79 9.58 10.65
C PRO A 56 -0.57 10.86 9.81
N VAL A 57 0.07 10.79 8.64
CA VAL A 57 0.23 11.95 7.74
C VAL A 57 -1.11 12.43 7.20
N PHE A 58 -1.94 11.50 6.74
CA PHE A 58 -3.23 11.83 6.12
C PHE A 58 -4.31 12.16 7.15
N PHE A 59 -4.49 11.34 8.19
CA PHE A 59 -5.56 11.52 9.17
C PHE A 59 -5.16 12.36 10.38
N GLY A 60 -3.92 12.21 10.87
CA GLY A 60 -3.42 12.91 12.05
C GLY A 60 -3.05 14.36 11.72
N PHE A 61 -2.07 14.54 10.84
CA PHE A 61 -1.58 15.87 10.44
C PHE A 61 -2.48 16.56 9.41
N ARG A 62 -3.47 15.86 8.83
CA ARG A 62 -4.39 16.36 7.79
C ARG A 62 -3.66 16.99 6.60
N GLN A 63 -2.42 16.58 6.34
CA GLN A 63 -1.62 17.09 5.23
C GLN A 63 -1.89 16.26 3.97
N VAL A 64 -2.95 16.63 3.24
CA VAL A 64 -3.40 15.91 2.04
C VAL A 64 -2.28 15.78 0.99
N GLY A 65 -1.50 16.84 0.77
CA GLY A 65 -0.40 16.83 -0.20
C GLY A 65 0.73 15.86 0.16
N LEU A 66 1.18 15.84 1.43
CA LEU A 66 2.17 14.85 1.88
C LEU A 66 1.59 13.44 1.91
N GLY A 67 0.32 13.28 2.29
CA GLY A 67 -0.37 11.99 2.25
C GLY A 67 -0.41 11.40 0.83
N LEU A 68 -0.64 12.24 -0.18
CA LEU A 68 -0.58 11.87 -1.59
C LEU A 68 0.83 11.43 -2.01
N ALA A 69 1.86 12.18 -1.61
CA ALA A 69 3.25 11.83 -1.92
C ALA A 69 3.65 10.48 -1.29
N VAL A 70 3.27 10.24 -0.02
CA VAL A 70 3.56 8.99 0.70
C VAL A 70 2.85 7.81 0.05
N ILE A 71 1.55 7.94 -0.29
CA ILE A 71 0.80 6.82 -0.89
C ILE A 71 1.25 6.53 -2.33
N ALA A 72 1.64 7.57 -3.10
CA ALA A 72 2.23 7.39 -4.42
C ALA A 72 3.59 6.66 -4.33
N CYS A 73 4.44 7.05 -3.36
CA CYS A 73 5.70 6.36 -3.11
C CYS A 73 5.46 4.90 -2.70
N LEU A 74 4.49 4.65 -1.82
CA LEU A 74 4.08 3.31 -1.40
C LEU A 74 3.66 2.45 -2.60
N LEU A 75 2.84 2.99 -3.50
CA LEU A 75 2.42 2.31 -4.73
C LEU A 75 3.63 1.94 -5.60
N LEU A 76 4.61 2.84 -5.77
CA LEU A 76 5.83 2.55 -6.53
C LEU A 76 6.66 1.41 -5.91
N VAL A 77 6.80 1.38 -4.58
CA VAL A 77 7.51 0.29 -3.89
C VAL A 77 6.79 -1.05 -4.08
N VAL A 78 5.46 -1.05 -4.00
CA VAL A 78 4.63 -2.24 -4.24
C VAL A 78 4.74 -2.72 -5.68
N MET A 79 4.75 -1.81 -6.65
CA MET A 79 4.98 -2.15 -8.07
C MET A 79 6.39 -2.72 -8.30
N ALA A 80 7.41 -2.13 -7.68
CA ALA A 80 8.77 -2.65 -7.74
C ALA A 80 8.87 -4.07 -7.13
N PHE A 81 8.14 -4.34 -6.05
CA PHE A 81 8.03 -5.68 -5.47
C PHE A 81 7.39 -6.66 -6.44
N LEU A 82 6.27 -6.30 -7.08
CA LEU A 82 5.57 -7.14 -8.06
C LEU A 82 6.47 -7.54 -9.24
N ILE A 83 7.26 -6.59 -9.75
CA ILE A 83 8.19 -6.83 -10.87
C ILE A 83 9.33 -7.77 -10.45
N LYS A 84 9.89 -7.58 -9.25
CA LYS A 84 11.05 -8.34 -8.77
C LYS A 84 10.70 -9.70 -8.17
N ALA A 85 9.52 -9.87 -7.60
CA ALA A 85 9.13 -11.11 -6.92
C ALA A 85 8.99 -12.24 -7.95
N GLN A 86 9.88 -13.24 -7.91
CA GLN A 86 9.78 -14.40 -8.82
C GLN A 86 8.78 -15.45 -8.33
N ASP A 87 8.54 -15.46 -7.02
CA ASP A 87 7.54 -16.30 -6.38
C ASP A 87 6.13 -15.86 -6.81
N ARG A 88 5.43 -16.76 -7.53
CA ARG A 88 4.07 -16.50 -8.02
C ARG A 88 3.11 -16.19 -6.87
N VAL A 89 3.19 -16.90 -5.75
CA VAL A 89 2.27 -16.69 -4.61
C VAL A 89 2.51 -15.34 -3.98
N ALA A 90 3.78 -14.98 -3.72
CA ALA A 90 4.11 -13.66 -3.14
C ALA A 90 3.70 -12.51 -4.08
N ARG A 91 3.89 -12.69 -5.40
CA ARG A 91 3.48 -11.72 -6.41
C ARG A 91 1.96 -11.56 -6.46
N TRP A 92 1.20 -12.65 -6.55
CA TRP A 92 -0.26 -12.59 -6.63
C TRP A 92 -0.90 -12.03 -5.35
N SER A 93 -0.32 -12.29 -4.17
CA SER A 93 -0.78 -11.68 -2.92
C SER A 93 -0.64 -10.15 -2.91
N PHE A 94 0.35 -9.60 -3.63
CA PHE A 94 0.56 -8.16 -3.73
C PHE A 94 -0.35 -7.48 -4.78
N VAL A 95 -1.01 -8.23 -5.67
CA VAL A 95 -1.89 -7.65 -6.72
C VAL A 95 -3.15 -6.99 -6.12
N PRO A 96 -3.93 -7.64 -5.24
CA PRO A 96 -5.06 -6.98 -4.58
C PRO A 96 -4.63 -5.74 -3.80
N TYR A 97 -3.44 -5.78 -3.19
CA TYR A 97 -2.88 -4.64 -2.48
C TYR A 97 -2.53 -3.47 -3.41
N ALA A 98 -1.91 -3.73 -4.55
CA ALA A 98 -1.60 -2.70 -5.54
C ALA A 98 -2.87 -2.02 -6.09
N LEU A 99 -3.93 -2.80 -6.36
CA LEU A 99 -5.23 -2.27 -6.78
C LEU A 99 -5.85 -1.37 -5.71
N TRP A 100 -5.81 -1.81 -4.44
CA TRP A 100 -6.28 -1.01 -3.31
C TRP A 100 -5.50 0.31 -3.16
N LEU A 101 -4.17 0.27 -3.29
CA LEU A 101 -3.33 1.45 -3.21
C LEU A 101 -3.56 2.41 -4.38
N ALA A 102 -3.72 1.91 -5.60
CA ALA A 102 -4.05 2.73 -6.76
C ALA A 102 -5.37 3.47 -6.53
N TYR A 103 -6.39 2.77 -6.05
CA TYR A 103 -7.67 3.36 -5.68
C TYR A 103 -7.54 4.44 -4.59
N ALA A 104 -6.85 4.13 -3.48
CA ALA A 104 -6.63 5.08 -2.40
C ALA A 104 -5.79 6.30 -2.84
N THR A 105 -4.87 6.12 -3.79
CA THR A 105 -4.08 7.20 -4.40
C THR A 105 -4.97 8.11 -5.24
N SER A 106 -5.83 7.55 -6.10
CA SER A 106 -6.80 8.33 -6.88
C SER A 106 -7.76 9.10 -5.98
N LEU A 107 -8.20 8.51 -4.87
CA LEU A 107 -9.05 9.18 -3.89
C LEU A 107 -8.32 10.36 -3.22
N ASN A 108 -7.08 10.16 -2.78
CA ASN A 108 -6.24 11.22 -2.23
C ASN A 108 -6.04 12.36 -3.23
N ALA A 109 -5.75 12.02 -4.49
CA ALA A 109 -5.53 13.00 -5.54
C ALA A 109 -6.82 13.81 -5.79
N ALA A 110 -7.98 13.14 -5.87
CA ALA A 110 -9.26 13.81 -6.02
C ALA A 110 -9.55 14.76 -4.85
N ILE A 111 -9.25 14.36 -3.60
CA ILE A 111 -9.39 15.23 -2.43
C ILE A 111 -8.44 16.43 -2.53
N PHE A 112 -7.21 16.23 -2.99
CA PHE A 112 -6.23 17.31 -3.17
C PHE A 112 -6.64 18.31 -4.25
N PHE A 113 -7.17 17.86 -5.39
CA PHE A 113 -7.61 18.74 -6.48
C PHE A 113 -8.96 19.44 -6.21
N LEU A 114 -9.80 18.87 -5.35
CA LEU A 114 -11.14 19.39 -5.00
C LEU A 114 -11.16 20.24 -3.72
N ASN A 115 -10.00 20.45 -3.10
CA ASN A 115 -9.79 21.26 -1.90
C ASN A 115 -8.93 22.48 -2.22
#